data_AF-A0A847K255-F1
#
_entry.id   AF-A0A847K255-F1
#
_cell.length_a   1.000
_cell.length_b   1.000
_cell.length_c   1.000
_cell.angle_alpha   90.00
_cell.angle_beta   90.00
_cell.angle_gamma   90.00
#
_symmetry.space_group_name_H-M   'P 1'
#
loop_
_entity.id
_entity.type
_entity.pdbx_description
1 polymer ?
#
loop_
_entity_poly.entity_id
_entity_poly.type
_entity_poly.pdbx_seq_one_letter_code
_entity_poly.pdbx_strand_id
1 'polypeptide(L)'
;MDNLPVVDTLPVFELRFYSAQWAGPALQMRHIFDEVSVDIRNYLTSLHGEDAGKLLSAVVVDVDEQPELADRFTVQAVPTIQLLDGNEPILSLVGARPKIAVRNAIIESIEKRGNIAVSTNKKE
;
A
#
# COMPACT_ATOMS: atom_id res chain seq x y z
N MET A 1 24.33 16.17 24.94
CA MET A 1 22.89 15.88 24.81
C MET A 1 22.64 15.70 23.33
N ASP A 2 22.83 14.48 22.88
CA ASP A 2 22.70 14.04 21.49
C ASP A 2 21.33 14.44 20.93
N ASN A 3 21.35 15.29 19.90
CA ASN A 3 20.24 15.38 18.97
C ASN A 3 20.21 14.07 18.19
N LEU A 4 19.46 13.09 18.69
CA LEU A 4 18.97 12.03 17.82
C LEU A 4 18.20 12.70 16.68
N PRO A 5 18.44 12.34 15.41
CA PRO A 5 17.52 12.75 14.36
C PRO A 5 16.15 12.19 14.72
N VAL A 6 15.18 13.10 14.83
CA VAL A 6 13.77 12.79 14.97
C VAL A 6 13.37 11.97 13.73
N VAL A 7 13.27 10.65 13.88
CA VAL A 7 12.77 9.72 12.84
C VAL A 7 11.23 9.71 12.84
N ASP A 8 10.65 10.89 13.04
CA ASP A 8 9.20 11.07 13.16
C ASP A 8 8.67 11.54 11.80
N THR A 9 7.53 10.95 11.40
CA THR A 9 6.66 11.33 10.27
C THR A 9 6.96 10.82 8.85
N LEU A 10 7.60 9.66 8.64
CA LEU A 10 7.37 8.96 7.36
C LEU A 10 6.07 8.15 7.46
N PRO A 11 5.07 8.38 6.59
CA PRO A 11 3.84 7.61 6.63
C PRO A 11 4.17 6.13 6.43
N VAL A 12 3.75 5.31 7.38
CA VAL A 12 3.82 3.85 7.25
C VAL A 12 2.70 3.45 6.30
N PHE A 13 3.07 3.05 5.10
CA PHE A 13 2.13 2.56 4.11
C PHE A 13 1.86 1.08 4.33
N GLU A 14 0.59 0.69 4.26
CA GLU A 14 0.22 -0.72 4.21
C GLU A 14 -0.39 -1.03 2.84
N LEU A 15 0.24 -1.95 2.11
CA LEU A 15 -0.28 -2.50 0.88
C LEU A 15 -1.00 -3.81 1.20
N ARG A 16 -2.33 -3.82 1.06
CA ARG A 16 -3.17 -4.96 1.44
C ARG A 16 -3.81 -5.61 0.22
N PHE A 17 -3.69 -6.93 0.12
CA PHE A 17 -4.31 -7.74 -0.93
C PHE A 17 -5.41 -8.62 -0.37
N TYR A 18 -6.64 -8.31 -0.72
CA TYR A 18 -7.80 -9.12 -0.40
C TYR A 18 -7.98 -10.20 -1.46
N SER A 19 -7.94 -11.46 -1.03
CA SER A 19 -7.92 -12.65 -1.86
C SER A 19 -8.94 -13.68 -1.36
N ALA A 20 -9.18 -14.72 -2.17
CA ALA A 20 -9.88 -15.93 -1.76
C ALA A 20 -9.37 -17.12 -2.56
N GLN A 21 -9.37 -18.32 -1.97
CA GLN A 21 -8.89 -19.54 -2.63
C GLN A 21 -9.77 -19.98 -3.80
N TRP A 22 -11.06 -19.64 -3.77
CA TRP A 22 -12.03 -19.96 -4.82
C TRP A 22 -11.96 -19.02 -6.04
N ALA A 23 -11.19 -17.92 -5.96
CA ALA A 23 -11.11 -16.93 -7.01
C ALA A 23 -9.87 -17.15 -7.89
N GLY A 24 -10.05 -17.78 -9.06
CA GLY A 24 -8.98 -18.00 -10.04
C GLY A 24 -8.14 -16.74 -10.38
N PRO A 25 -8.77 -15.57 -10.65
CA PRO A 25 -8.04 -14.32 -10.86
C PRO A 25 -7.23 -13.84 -9.65
N ALA A 26 -7.66 -14.16 -8.42
CA ALA A 26 -6.93 -13.79 -7.21
C ALA A 26 -5.65 -14.63 -7.05
N LEU A 27 -5.72 -15.94 -7.32
CA LEU A 27 -4.55 -16.81 -7.33
C LEU A 27 -3.48 -16.32 -8.32
N GLN A 28 -3.88 -15.89 -9.52
CA GLN A 28 -2.97 -15.32 -10.51
C GLN A 28 -2.36 -13.98 -10.05
N MET A 29 -3.16 -13.13 -9.41
CA MET A 29 -2.67 -11.84 -8.90
C MET A 29 -1.70 -11.95 -7.73
N ARG A 30 -1.59 -13.09 -7.05
CA ARG A 30 -0.68 -13.27 -5.91
C ARG A 30 0.77 -12.92 -6.29
N HIS A 31 1.24 -13.44 -7.41
CA HIS A 31 2.60 -13.16 -7.91
C HIS A 31 2.78 -11.69 -8.27
N ILE A 32 1.77 -11.08 -8.89
CA ILE A 32 1.79 -9.66 -9.24
C ILE A 32 1.91 -8.81 -7.97
N PHE A 33 1.14 -9.13 -6.93
CA PHE A 33 1.19 -8.40 -5.67
C PHE A 33 2.56 -8.49 -5.00
N ASP A 34 3.18 -9.68 -4.97
CA ASP A 34 4.50 -9.86 -4.36
C ASP A 34 5.57 -9.06 -5.12
N GLU A 35 5.57 -9.11 -6.44
CA GLU A 35 6.50 -8.32 -7.26
C GLU A 35 6.29 -6.82 -7.11
N VAL A 36 5.03 -6.36 -7.12
CA VAL A 36 4.72 -4.94 -6.91
C VAL A 36 5.18 -4.51 -5.53
N SER A 37 4.98 -5.32 -4.48
CA SER A 37 5.44 -5.00 -3.13
C SER A 37 6.95 -4.75 -3.08
N VAL A 38 7.74 -5.54 -3.82
CA VAL A 38 9.19 -5.32 -3.96
C VAL A 38 9.48 -4.03 -4.72
N ASP A 39 8.80 -3.79 -5.84
CA ASP A 39 8.98 -2.57 -6.65
C ASP A 39 8.71 -1.29 -5.83
N ILE A 40 7.67 -1.30 -4.98
CA ILE A 40 7.33 -0.16 -4.13
C ILE A 40 8.36 0.04 -3.02
N ARG A 41 8.86 -1.04 -2.39
CA ARG A 41 9.96 -0.94 -1.41
C ARG A 41 11.19 -0.32 -2.04
N ASN A 42 11.60 -0.79 -3.22
CA ASN A 42 12.75 -0.24 -3.95
C ASN A 42 12.55 1.23 -4.30
N TYR A 43 11.35 1.61 -4.70
CA TYR A 43 11.01 3.01 -4.97
C TYR A 43 11.14 3.87 -3.72
N LEU A 44 10.58 3.45 -2.58
CA LEU A 44 10.72 4.16 -1.30
C LEU A 44 12.19 4.28 -0.87
N THR A 45 12.96 3.19 -1.01
CA THR A 45 14.40 3.18 -0.75
C THR A 45 15.15 4.18 -1.62
N SER A 46 14.80 4.29 -2.91
CA SER A 46 15.43 5.27 -3.82
C SER A 46 15.17 6.73 -3.45
N LEU A 47 14.03 7.01 -2.79
CA LEU A 47 13.66 8.37 -2.40
C LEU A 47 14.27 8.80 -1.06
N HIS A 48 14.37 7.87 -0.12
CA HIS A 48 14.62 8.20 1.30
C HIS A 48 15.70 7.34 1.97
N GLY A 49 16.42 6.49 1.21
CA GLY A 49 17.50 5.64 1.70
C GLY A 49 17.04 4.26 2.18
N GLU A 50 17.99 3.42 2.59
CA GLU A 50 17.80 1.98 2.86
C GLU A 50 16.66 1.65 3.84
N ASP A 51 16.48 2.47 4.88
CA ASP A 51 15.44 2.22 5.89
C ASP A 51 14.02 2.53 5.40
N ALA A 52 13.87 3.29 4.32
CA ALA A 52 12.56 3.70 3.83
C ALA A 52 11.76 2.55 3.21
N GLY A 53 12.43 1.53 2.66
CA GLY A 53 11.76 0.31 2.21
C GLY A 53 11.02 -0.42 3.34
N LYS A 54 11.42 -0.20 4.61
CA LYS A 54 10.76 -0.78 5.79
C LYS A 54 9.45 -0.10 6.15
N LEU A 55 9.15 1.05 5.55
CA LEU A 55 7.91 1.79 5.76
C LEU A 55 6.71 1.15 5.04
N LEU A 56 6.95 0.18 4.15
CA LEU A 56 5.91 -0.57 3.47
C LEU A 56 5.67 -1.93 4.16
N SER A 57 4.55 -2.03 4.85
CA SER A 57 3.94 -3.31 5.20
C SER A 57 3.17 -3.86 4.00
N ALA A 58 3.35 -5.14 3.69
CA ALA A 58 2.59 -5.79 2.62
C ALA A 58 1.89 -7.02 3.20
N VAL A 59 0.56 -7.05 3.11
CA VAL A 59 -0.29 -8.04 3.80
C VAL A 59 -1.27 -8.66 2.81
N VAL A 60 -1.50 -9.96 2.95
CA VAL A 60 -2.60 -10.66 2.28
C VAL A 60 -3.68 -10.94 3.30
N VAL A 61 -4.92 -10.69 2.91
CA VAL A 61 -6.11 -10.96 3.69
C VAL A 61 -6.98 -11.92 2.90
N ASP A 62 -7.24 -13.10 3.46
CA ASP A 62 -8.25 -13.99 2.94
C ASP A 62 -9.62 -13.53 3.44
N VAL A 63 -10.55 -13.26 2.51
CA VAL A 63 -11.88 -12.73 2.86
C VAL A 63 -12.79 -13.78 3.52
N ASP A 64 -12.50 -15.07 3.34
CA ASP A 64 -13.24 -16.13 4.01
C ASP A 64 -12.79 -16.27 5.48
N GLU A 65 -11.49 -16.04 5.75
CA GLU A 65 -10.92 -16.09 7.10
C GLU A 65 -11.14 -14.81 7.90
N GLN A 66 -11.14 -13.64 7.23
CA GLN A 66 -11.25 -12.33 7.86
C GLN A 66 -12.37 -11.46 7.24
N PRO A 67 -13.63 -11.92 7.22
CA PRO A 67 -14.73 -11.21 6.56
C PRO A 67 -15.01 -9.83 7.18
N GLU A 68 -14.93 -9.70 8.51
CA GLU A 68 -15.14 -8.41 9.19
C GLU A 68 -14.11 -7.34 8.79
N LEU A 69 -12.88 -7.76 8.48
CA LEU A 69 -11.83 -6.87 8.01
C LEU A 69 -12.09 -6.42 6.56
N ALA A 70 -12.58 -7.32 5.71
CA ALA A 70 -13.00 -6.97 4.35
C ALA A 70 -14.15 -5.96 4.37
N ASP A 71 -15.17 -6.21 5.19
CA ASP A 71 -16.34 -5.34 5.35
C ASP A 71 -15.96 -3.96 5.88
N ARG A 72 -15.13 -3.89 6.92
CA ARG A 72 -14.65 -2.63 7.51
C ARG A 72 -13.96 -1.73 6.49
N PHE A 73 -13.24 -2.32 5.54
CA PHE A 73 -12.53 -1.60 4.48
C PHE A 73 -13.32 -1.57 3.16
N THR A 74 -14.62 -1.87 3.21
CA THR A 74 -15.58 -1.81 2.08
C THR A 74 -15.09 -2.62 0.86
N VAL A 75 -14.49 -3.79 1.10
CA VAL A 75 -14.06 -4.69 0.04
C VAL A 75 -15.25 -5.54 -0.41
N GLN A 76 -15.75 -5.26 -1.61
CA GLN A 76 -16.95 -5.93 -2.15
C GLN A 76 -16.64 -7.11 -3.07
N ALA A 77 -15.40 -7.22 -3.55
CA ALA A 77 -14.99 -8.26 -4.47
C ALA A 77 -13.49 -8.57 -4.32
N VAL A 78 -13.12 -9.80 -4.67
CA VAL A 78 -11.73 -10.24 -4.80
C VAL A 78 -11.39 -10.52 -6.26
N PRO A 79 -10.14 -10.32 -6.71
CA PRO A 79 -9.05 -9.67 -5.97
C PRO A 79 -9.27 -8.17 -5.78
N THR A 80 -8.87 -7.64 -4.62
CA THR A 80 -8.77 -6.18 -4.40
C THR A 80 -7.43 -5.85 -3.76
N ILE A 81 -6.73 -4.84 -4.29
CA ILE A 81 -5.54 -4.26 -3.66
C ILE A 81 -5.91 -2.90 -3.08
N GLN A 82 -5.56 -2.65 -1.83
CA GLN A 82 -5.65 -1.32 -1.21
C GLN A 82 -4.28 -0.84 -0.77
N LEU A 83 -4.02 0.45 -0.97
CA LEU A 83 -2.92 1.15 -0.30
C LEU A 83 -3.51 1.98 0.83
N LEU A 84 -2.99 1.79 2.03
CA LEU A 84 -3.36 2.54 3.21
C LEU A 84 -2.22 3.45 3.64
N ASP A 85 -2.56 4.64 4.10
CA ASP A 85 -1.69 5.48 4.92
C ASP A 85 -2.20 5.40 6.37
N GLY A 86 -1.46 4.69 7.22
CA GLY A 86 -1.98 4.25 8.51
C GLY A 86 -3.22 3.37 8.34
N ASN A 87 -4.39 3.86 8.75
CA ASN A 87 -5.67 3.15 8.65
C ASN A 87 -6.60 3.73 7.58
N GLU A 88 -6.17 4.74 6.82
CA GLU A 88 -6.97 5.37 5.78
C GLU A 88 -6.65 4.76 4.41
N PRO A 89 -7.62 4.16 3.69
CA PRO A 89 -7.40 3.68 2.33
C PRO A 89 -7.28 4.87 1.37
N ILE A 90 -6.07 5.08 0.82
CA ILE A 90 -5.77 6.16 -0.13
C ILE A 90 -5.80 5.69 -1.60
N LEU A 91 -5.84 4.38 -1.83
CA LEU A 91 -6.05 3.76 -3.14
C LEU A 91 -6.83 2.46 -2.98
N SER A 92 -7.76 2.19 -3.89
CA SER A 92 -8.40 0.87 -4.03
C SER A 92 -8.45 0.45 -5.50
N LEU A 93 -7.93 -0.74 -5.78
CA LEU A 93 -7.88 -1.36 -7.09
C LEU A 93 -8.65 -2.67 -7.02
N VAL A 94 -9.90 -2.64 -7.50
CA VAL A 94 -10.73 -3.83 -7.62
C VAL A 94 -10.43 -4.53 -8.95
N GLY A 95 -10.36 -5.87 -8.89
CA GLY A 95 -10.23 -6.76 -10.03
C GLY A 95 -8.78 -7.02 -10.48
N ALA A 96 -8.62 -8.03 -11.34
CA ALA A 96 -7.33 -8.40 -11.91
C ALA A 96 -6.79 -7.31 -12.84
N ARG A 97 -5.51 -6.94 -12.66
CA ARG A 97 -4.83 -5.91 -13.44
C ARG A 97 -3.39 -6.31 -13.76
N PRO A 98 -2.82 -5.87 -14.90
CA PRO A 98 -1.40 -6.07 -15.20
C PRO A 98 -0.51 -5.41 -14.14
N LYS A 99 0.64 -6.01 -13.85
CA LYS A 99 1.64 -5.51 -12.88
C LYS A 99 1.93 -4.02 -13.02
N ILE A 100 2.21 -3.57 -14.24
CA ILE A 100 2.60 -2.17 -14.51
C ILE A 100 1.51 -1.18 -14.10
N ALA A 101 0.23 -1.55 -14.29
CA ALA A 101 -0.89 -0.70 -13.93
C ALA A 101 -1.06 -0.61 -12.41
N VAL A 102 -0.91 -1.72 -11.70
CA VAL A 102 -0.95 -1.76 -10.22
C VAL A 102 0.19 -0.93 -9.64
N ARG A 103 1.42 -1.17 -10.11
CA ARG A 103 2.63 -0.46 -9.66
C ARG A 103 2.49 1.05 -9.82
N ASN A 104 2.12 1.51 -11.01
CA ASN A 104 2.04 2.95 -11.30
C ASN A 104 0.96 3.63 -10.45
N ALA A 105 -0.21 3.01 -10.31
CA ALA A 105 -1.28 3.56 -9.48
C ALA A 105 -0.85 3.74 -8.01
N ILE A 106 -0.09 2.78 -7.46
CA ILE A 106 0.44 2.87 -6.09
C ILE A 106 1.48 3.99 -5.97
N ILE A 107 2.46 4.06 -6.88
CA ILE A 107 3.49 5.10 -6.88
C ILE A 107 2.84 6.49 -6.97
N GLU A 108 1.92 6.70 -7.92
CA GLU A 108 1.20 7.96 -8.06
C GLU A 108 0.43 8.34 -6.79
N SER A 109 -0.11 7.36 -6.05
CA SER A 109 -0.84 7.60 -4.81
C SER A 109 0.10 8.02 -3.67
N ILE A 110 1.28 7.39 -3.57
CA ILE A 110 2.34 7.75 -2.62
C ILE A 110 2.81 9.18 -2.89
N GLU A 111 3.09 9.52 -4.15
CA GLU A 111 3.55 10.86 -4.55
C GLU A 111 2.50 11.94 -4.24
N LYS A 112 1.23 11.68 -4.57
CA LYS A 112 0.11 12.59 -4.24
C LYS A 112 0.04 12.83 -2.72
N ARG A 113 0.20 11.78 -1.92
CA ARG A 113 0.15 11.91 -0.45
C ARG A 113 1.30 12.74 0.11
N GLY A 114 2.52 12.55 -0.39
CA GLY A 114 3.68 13.37 -0.04
C GLY A 114 3.47 14.85 -0.35
N ASN A 115 2.89 15.18 -1.51
CA ASN A 115 2.63 16.56 -1.91
C ASN A 115 1.55 17.25 -1.05
N ILE A 116 0.56 16.51 -0.56
CA ILE A 116 -0.48 17.03 0.34
C ILE A 116 0.10 17.35 1.72
N ALA A 117 0.98 16.49 2.26
CA ALA A 117 1.63 16.72 3.56
C ALA A 117 2.51 17.99 3.55
N VAL A 118 3.26 18.24 2.47
CA VAL A 118 4.07 19.47 2.31
C VAL A 118 3.20 20.73 2.25
N SER A 119 2.02 20.65 1.64
CA SER A 119 1.13 21.80 1.47
C SER A 119 0.40 22.24 2.75
N THR A 120 0.35 21.37 3.78
CA THR A 120 -0.37 21.66 5.03
C THR A 120 0.51 22.35 6.08
N ASN A 121 1.83 22.44 5.86
CA ASN A 121 2.81 23.07 6.76
C ASN A 121 3.11 24.55 6.43
N LYS A 122 2.16 25.23 5.78
CA LYS A 122 2.19 26.68 5.55
C LYS A 122 0.90 27.30 6.10
N LYS A 123 0.78 27.34 7.42
CA LYS A 123 -0.05 28.33 8.10
C LYS A 123 0.85 29.17 9.00
N GLU A 124 0.74 30.48 8.74
CA GLU A 124 1.42 31.61 9.36
C GLU A 124 1.40 31.61 10.89
#